data_AF-A0A3S9VY96-F1
#
_entry.id   AF-A0A3S9VY96-F1
#
_cell.length_a   1.000
_cell.length_b   1.000
_cell.length_c   1.000
_cell.angle_alpha   90.00
_cell.angle_beta   90.00
_cell.angle_gamma   90.00
#
_symmetry.space_group_name_H-M   'P 1'
#
loop_
_entity.id
_entity.type
_entity.pdbx_description
1 polymer ?
#
loop_
_entity_poly.entity_id
_entity_poly.type
_entity_poly.pdbx_seq_one_letter_code
_entity_poly.pdbx_strand_id
1 'polypeptide(L)'
;MKYGTGIRDKYEGGYIEPCSLGLSSATIVRLNDWLSEYWKEHDNGYIDSAIIDMLDQKGLEIAMRIKKELPEMNVEYFSDARMVPVLKENIGRI
;
A
#
# COMPACT_ATOMS: atom_id res chain seq x y z
N MET A 1 4.84 3.59 -12.18
CA MET A 1 4.71 2.20 -11.66
C MET A 1 4.03 1.33 -12.71
N LYS A 2 4.46 0.07 -12.88
CA LYS A 2 4.08 -0.77 -14.03
C LYS A 2 3.09 -1.90 -13.70
N TYR A 3 2.77 -2.19 -12.43
CA TYR A 3 1.90 -3.31 -12.05
C TYR A 3 1.09 -3.05 -10.76
N GLY A 4 -0.22 -3.32 -10.84
CA GLY A 4 -1.10 -3.87 -9.80
C GLY A 4 -1.01 -3.37 -8.35
N THR A 5 0.06 -3.69 -7.63
CA THR A 5 0.24 -3.41 -6.20
C THR A 5 0.55 -1.95 -5.95
N GLY A 6 -0.11 -1.37 -4.96
CA GLY A 6 0.31 -0.10 -4.42
C GLY A 6 -0.75 0.57 -3.59
N ILE A 7 -0.41 1.76 -3.14
CA ILE A 7 -1.31 2.63 -2.43
C ILE A 7 -1.93 3.57 -3.47
N ARG A 8 -3.25 3.61 -3.53
CA ARG A 8 -4.00 4.35 -4.56
C ARG A 8 -4.73 5.54 -3.96
N ASP A 9 -4.85 6.60 -4.75
CA ASP A 9 -5.89 7.60 -4.53
C ASP A 9 -7.23 6.99 -4.98
N LYS A 10 -8.15 6.88 -4.03
CA LYS A 10 -9.46 6.25 -4.21
C LYS A 10 -10.36 6.97 -5.25
N TYR A 11 -10.16 8.27 -5.49
CA TYR A 11 -11.02 9.07 -6.37
C TYR A 11 -10.42 9.26 -7.76
N GLU A 12 -9.11 9.49 -7.83
CA GLU A 12 -8.43 9.66 -9.13
C GLU A 12 -8.04 8.33 -9.78
N GLY A 13 -8.08 7.22 -9.04
CA GLY A 13 -7.79 5.88 -9.55
C GLY A 13 -6.31 5.65 -9.89
N GLY A 14 -5.44 6.61 -9.56
CA GLY A 14 -3.99 6.56 -9.77
C GLY A 14 -3.23 6.03 -8.55
N TYR A 15 -2.01 5.53 -8.77
CA TYR A 15 -1.09 5.22 -7.68
C TYR A 15 -0.55 6.50 -7.07
N ILE A 16 -0.43 6.51 -5.75
CA ILE A 16 0.28 7.55 -5.03
C ILE A 16 1.75 7.49 -5.41
N GLU A 17 2.24 8.52 -6.09
CA GLU A 17 3.67 8.68 -6.29
C GLU A 17 4.28 9.17 -4.96
N PRO A 18 5.17 8.40 -4.32
CA PRO A 18 5.64 8.68 -2.95
C PRO A 18 6.25 10.08 -2.79
N CYS A 19 6.86 10.59 -3.86
CA CYS A 19 7.56 11.87 -3.88
C CYS A 19 6.68 13.05 -4.33
N SER A 20 5.46 12.81 -4.83
CA SER A 20 4.57 13.86 -5.34
C SER A 20 3.66 14.46 -4.27
N LEU A 21 3.61 13.84 -3.10
CA LEU A 21 2.82 14.28 -1.95
C LEU A 21 3.76 14.67 -0.82
N GLY A 22 3.39 15.66 -0.01
CA GLY A 22 4.16 16.15 1.14
C GLY A 22 4.32 15.13 2.31
N LEU A 23 4.51 13.85 1.98
CA LEU A 23 4.81 12.78 2.91
C LEU A 23 6.18 12.98 3.55
N SER A 24 6.28 12.54 4.79
CA SER A 24 7.55 12.49 5.50
C SER A 24 8.51 11.53 4.79
N SER A 25 9.81 11.86 4.81
CA SER A 25 10.84 11.00 4.24
C SER A 25 10.82 9.59 4.83
N ALA A 26 10.43 9.45 6.10
CA ALA A 26 10.30 8.15 6.76
C ALA A 26 9.18 7.29 6.15
N THR A 27 8.05 7.90 5.81
CA THR A 27 6.92 7.20 5.16
C THR A 27 7.25 6.86 3.70
N ILE A 28 7.95 7.75 2.99
CA ILE A 28 8.45 7.49 1.63
C ILE A 28 9.41 6.29 1.60
N VAL A 29 10.38 6.24 2.51
CA VAL A 29 11.34 5.12 2.61
C VAL A 29 10.59 3.81 2.87
N ARG A 30 9.68 3.77 3.85
CA ARG A 30 8.89 2.57 4.15
C ARG A 30 8.05 2.08 2.98
N LEU A 31 7.43 3.00 2.24
CA LEU A 31 6.65 2.69 1.05
C LEU A 31 7.53 2.06 -0.03
N ASN A 32 8.69 2.66 -0.32
CA ASN A 32 9.62 2.13 -1.31
C ASN A 32 10.21 0.77 -0.93
N ASP A 33 10.59 0.59 0.34
CA ASP A 33 11.09 -0.68 0.85
C ASP A 33 10.05 -1.79 0.71
N TRP A 34 8.80 -1.52 1.14
CA TRP A 34 7.69 -2.45 1.02
C TRP A 34 7.39 -2.82 -0.44
N LEU A 35 7.37 -1.84 -1.36
CA LEU A 35 7.17 -2.10 -2.79
C LEU A 35 8.27 -2.99 -3.37
N SER A 36 9.52 -2.79 -2.93
CA SER A 36 10.67 -3.61 -3.35
C SER A 36 10.55 -5.05 -2.84
N GLU A 37 10.11 -5.25 -1.59
CA GLU A 37 9.83 -6.58 -1.06
C GLU A 37 8.68 -7.26 -1.81
N TYR A 38 7.59 -6.54 -2.07
CA TYR A 38 6.45 -7.07 -2.80
C TYR A 38 6.80 -7.48 -4.23
N TRP A 39 7.69 -6.71 -4.88
CA TRP A 39 8.16 -7.02 -6.22
C TRP A 39 8.96 -8.32 -6.27
N LYS A 40 9.81 -8.58 -5.28
CA LYS A 40 10.54 -9.86 -5.18
C LYS A 40 9.59 -11.04 -5.12
N GLU A 41 8.49 -10.92 -4.37
CA GLU A 41 7.51 -12.00 -4.27
C GLU A 41 6.62 -12.15 -5.52
N HIS A 42 6.35 -11.05 -6.23
CA HIS A 42 5.72 -11.12 -7.54
C HIS A 42 6.60 -11.92 -8.53
N ASP A 43 7.91 -11.66 -8.56
CA ASP A 43 8.84 -12.41 -9.41
C ASP A 43 8.94 -13.89 -9.00
N ASN A 44 8.75 -14.20 -7.71
CA ASN A 44 8.60 -15.56 -7.21
C ASN A 44 7.23 -16.19 -7.48
N GLY A 45 6.28 -15.48 -8.08
CA GLY A 45 4.94 -15.99 -8.41
C GLY A 45 4.03 -16.21 -7.19
N TYR A 46 4.27 -15.50 -6.08
CA TYR A 46 3.43 -15.56 -4.87
C TYR A 46 3.29 -16.96 -4.24
N ILE A 47 4.36 -17.75 -4.26
CA ILE A 47 4.35 -19.16 -3.83
C ILE A 47 4.09 -19.31 -2.32
N ASP A 48 4.61 -18.40 -1.49
CA ASP A 48 4.48 -18.47 -0.03
C ASP A 48 3.39 -17.53 0.49
N SER A 49 2.23 -18.10 0.84
CA SER A 49 1.09 -17.33 1.36
C SER A 49 1.39 -16.58 2.67
N ALA A 50 2.30 -17.08 3.52
CA ALA A 50 2.64 -16.42 4.78
C ALA A 50 3.43 -15.13 4.54
N ILE A 51 4.30 -15.12 3.52
CA ILE A 51 5.02 -13.91 3.10
C ILE A 51 4.02 -12.89 2.53
N ILE A 52 3.05 -13.35 1.74
CA ILE A 52 1.98 -12.47 1.19
C ILE A 52 1.13 -11.87 2.31
N ASP A 53 0.70 -12.66 3.31
CA ASP A 53 -0.01 -12.15 4.49
C ASP A 53 0.79 -11.05 5.22
N MET A 54 2.10 -11.27 5.43
CA MET A 54 2.98 -10.28 6.05
C MET A 54 3.07 -9.00 5.20
N LEU A 55 3.25 -9.13 3.89
CA LEU A 55 3.38 -8.00 2.98
C LEU A 55 2.10 -7.19 2.87
N ASP A 56 0.94 -7.84 2.84
CA ASP A 56 -0.34 -7.15 2.80
C ASP A 56 -0.59 -6.39 4.11
N GLN A 57 -0.21 -6.97 5.26
CA GLN A 57 -0.27 -6.30 6.56
C GLN A 57 0.64 -5.06 6.61
N LYS A 58 1.86 -5.15 6.06
CA LYS A 58 2.76 -3.98 5.92
C LYS A 58 2.14 -2.89 5.03
N GLY A 59 1.52 -3.29 3.91
CA GLY A 59 0.84 -2.37 3.00
C GLY A 59 -0.27 -1.59 3.68
N LEU A 60 -1.08 -2.26 4.51
CA LEU A 60 -2.12 -1.62 5.33
C LEU A 60 -1.54 -0.60 6.33
N GLU A 61 -0.46 -0.95 7.03
CA GLU A 61 0.16 -0.05 8.00
C GLU A 61 0.71 1.23 7.34
N ILE A 62 1.27 1.10 6.13
CA ILE A 62 1.77 2.25 5.37
C ILE A 62 0.59 3.11 4.90
N ALA A 63 -0.49 2.51 4.39
CA ALA A 63 -1.69 3.25 4.00
C ALA A 63 -2.29 4.04 5.18
N MET A 64 -2.34 3.46 6.38
CA MET A 64 -2.80 4.16 7.59
C MET A 64 -1.87 5.33 7.97
N ARG A 65 -0.55 5.20 7.79
CA ARG A 65 0.40 6.29 8.04
C ARG A 65 0.22 7.43 7.05
N ILE A 66 0.09 7.13 5.76
CA ILE A 66 -0.17 8.12 4.72
C ILE A 66 -1.48 8.86 5.03
N LYS A 67 -2.55 8.15 5.43
CA LYS A 67 -3.82 8.79 5.83
C LYS A 67 -3.67 9.71 7.05
N LYS A 68 -2.77 9.40 7.99
CA LYS A 68 -2.47 10.30 9.13
C LYS A 68 -1.71 11.54 8.71
N GLU A 69 -0.77 11.41 7.78
CA GLU A 69 0.03 12.54 7.27
C GLU A 69 -0.76 13.40 6.28
N LEU A 70 -1.70 12.79 5.54
CA LEU A 70 -2.54 13.44 4.54
C LEU A 70 -4.03 13.09 4.81
N PRO A 71 -4.66 13.67 5.84
CA PRO A 71 -6.03 13.34 6.23
C PRO A 71 -7.07 13.59 5.14
N GLU A 72 -6.84 14.59 4.29
CA GLU A 72 -7.72 14.98 3.17
C GLU A 72 -7.68 13.97 2.02
N MET A 73 -6.61 13.17 1.93
CA MET A 73 -6.45 12.21 0.84
C MET A 73 -7.18 10.92 1.17
N ASN A 74 -7.93 10.37 0.20
CA ASN A 74 -8.57 9.07 0.37
C ASN A 74 -7.66 7.97 -0.16
N VAL A 75 -6.94 7.38 0.80
CA VAL A 75 -5.89 6.39 0.58
C VAL A 75 -6.47 4.99 0.69
N GLU A 76 -6.18 4.12 -0.28
CA GLU A 76 -6.53 2.71 -0.25
C GLU A 76 -5.32 1.83 -0.56
N TYR A 77 -5.23 0.68 0.09
CA TYR A 77 -4.24 -0.35 -0.22
C TYR A 77 -4.85 -1.43 -1.14
N PHE A 78 -4.14 -1.75 -2.22
CA PHE A 78 -4.51 -2.83 -3.14
C PHE A 78 -3.44 -3.94 -3.15
N SER A 79 -3.88 -5.18 -2.92
CA SER A 79 -3.04 -6.39 -2.96
C SER A 79 -3.13 -7.01 -4.36
N ASP A 80 -2.02 -7.01 -5.11
CA ASP A 80 -1.95 -7.64 -6.44
C ASP A 80 -1.95 -9.16 -6.36
N ALA A 81 -1.31 -9.73 -5.33
CA ALA A 81 -1.28 -11.18 -5.11
C ALA A 81 -2.68 -11.77 -4.94
N ARG A 82 -3.64 -10.98 -4.44
CA ARG A 82 -5.04 -11.39 -4.23
C ARG A 82 -6.03 -10.71 -5.19
N MET A 83 -5.56 -9.76 -5.98
CA MET A 83 -6.37 -8.86 -6.82
C MET A 83 -7.58 -8.21 -6.12
N VAL A 84 -7.46 -7.90 -4.82
CA VAL A 84 -8.53 -7.24 -4.06
C VAL A 84 -8.03 -5.96 -3.38
N PRO A 85 -8.84 -4.89 -3.35
CA PRO A 85 -8.63 -3.81 -2.42
C PRO A 85 -8.86 -4.34 -0.99
N VAL A 86 -7.89 -4.12 -0.09
CA VAL A 86 -8.10 -4.48 1.31
C VAL A 86 -8.72 -3.28 2.00
N LEU A 87 -10.04 -3.18 1.86
CA LEU A 87 -10.86 -2.26 2.64
C LEU A 87 -10.93 -2.78 4.07
N LYS A 88 -10.26 -2.12 5.02
CA LYS A 88 -10.83 -2.07 6.37
C LYS A 88 -11.98 -1.07 6.35
N GLU A 89 -13.14 -1.52 5.90
CA GLU A 89 -14.38 -0.93 6.44
C GLU A 89 -14.25 -1.00 7.97
N ASN A 90 -14.28 0.16 8.64
CA ASN A 90 -14.11 0.36 10.10
C ASN A 90 -12.70 0.73 10.63
N ILE A 91 -12.03 1.72 10.04
CA ILE A 91 -11.14 2.58 10.84
C ILE A 91 -11.96 3.75 11.40
N GLY A 92 -12.85 3.45 12.34
CA GLY A 92 -13.80 4.43 12.86
C GLY A 92 -14.93 3.88 13.71
N ARG A 93 -14.68 2.86 14.55
CA ARG A 93 -15.52 2.62 15.73
C ARG A 93 -14.69 1.97 16.84
N ILE A 94 -14.46 2.80 17.85
CA ILE A 94 -14.01 2.59 19.24
C ILE A 94 -12.56 2.16 19.43
#